data_AF-A0AAW0HEX8-F1
#
_entry.id   AF-A0AAW0HEX8-F1
#
_cell.length_a   1.000
_cell.length_b   1.000
_cell.length_c   1.000
_cell.angle_alpha   90.00
_cell.angle_beta   90.00
_cell.angle_gamma   90.00
#
_symmetry.space_group_name_H-M   'P 1'
#
loop_
_entity.id
_entity.type
_entity.pdbx_description
1 polymer ?
#
loop_
_entity_poly.entity_id
_entity_poly.type
_entity_poly.pdbx_seq_one_letter_code
_entity_poly.pdbx_strand_id
1 'polypeptide(L)'
;MGGRTTMKASGTLWEYKVVGRCLPTLKCHTPPLYRMRIFAPNHVVAKSRFWYFASQLKMKKSSGEIVFLRSSPTSGIWLRYDSLSGTNMYRKYRDLTTTGAVTQCYRDMGAWHDTGAHSIQIMKVEEIAEHSHKNKLA
;
A
#
# COMPACT_ATOMS: atom_id res chain seq x y z
N MET A 1 -5.01 -28.38 19.46
CA MET A 1 -5.92 -27.23 19.65
C MET A 1 -5.36 -26.03 18.90
N GLY A 2 -5.81 -25.77 17.67
CA GLY A 2 -5.36 -24.61 16.89
C GLY A 2 -6.14 -23.38 17.31
N GLY A 3 -5.53 -22.49 18.09
CA GLY A 3 -6.15 -21.23 18.49
C GLY A 3 -6.61 -20.47 17.24
N ARG A 4 -7.92 -20.26 17.09
CA ARG A 4 -8.47 -19.31 16.12
C ARG A 4 -8.00 -17.93 16.56
N THR A 5 -6.87 -17.47 16.04
CA THR A 5 -6.41 -16.10 16.25
C THR A 5 -7.39 -15.18 15.52
N THR A 6 -8.40 -14.69 16.24
CA THR A 6 -9.31 -13.67 15.75
C THR A 6 -8.50 -12.42 15.46
N MET A 7 -8.56 -11.93 14.22
CA MET A 7 -7.88 -10.69 13.87
C MET A 7 -8.55 -9.56 14.65
N LYS A 8 -7.81 -8.90 15.54
CA LYS A 8 -8.23 -7.63 16.10
C LYS A 8 -8.06 -6.59 14.99
N ALA A 9 -9.16 -6.03 14.50
CA ALA A 9 -9.15 -4.89 13.58
C ALA A 9 -8.80 -3.60 14.35
N SER A 10 -7.65 -3.58 15.01
CA SER A 10 -7.17 -2.44 15.78
C SER A 10 -6.20 -1.61 14.95
N GLY A 11 -6.46 -0.31 14.82
CA GLY A 11 -5.60 0.66 14.13
C GLY A 11 -5.93 0.85 12.64
N THR A 12 -5.12 1.67 11.97
CA THR A 12 -5.23 1.94 10.53
C THR A 12 -4.81 0.71 9.72
N LEU A 13 -5.70 0.22 8.86
CA LEU A 13 -5.41 -0.91 7.97
C LEU A 13 -4.75 -0.43 6.67
N TRP A 14 -3.80 -1.21 6.19
CA TRP A 14 -3.07 -1.00 4.95
C TRP A 14 -3.42 -2.10 3.95
N GLU A 15 -3.51 -1.74 2.68
CA GLU A 15 -3.74 -2.71 1.62
C GLU A 15 -2.42 -3.39 1.23
N TYR A 16 -2.39 -4.71 1.35
CA TYR A 16 -1.31 -5.57 0.88
C TYR A 16 -1.78 -6.43 -0.28
N LYS A 17 -1.05 -6.39 -1.39
CA LYS A 17 -1.16 -7.36 -2.48
C LYS A 17 -0.23 -8.52 -2.15
N VAL A 18 -0.82 -9.69 -1.91
CA VAL A 18 -0.08 -10.91 -1.57
C VAL A 18 -0.27 -11.92 -2.69
N VAL A 19 0.82 -12.47 -3.20
CA VAL A 19 0.81 -13.58 -4.17
C VAL A 19 1.55 -14.76 -3.56
N GLY A 20 0.91 -15.93 -3.56
CA GLY A 20 1.54 -17.17 -3.13
C GLY A 20 1.15 -18.34 -4.00
N ARG A 21 1.90 -19.43 -3.87
CA ARG A 21 1.69 -20.69 -4.59
C ARG A 21 2.05 -21.87 -3.70
N CYS A 22 1.60 -23.06 -4.08
CA CYS A 22 2.17 -24.30 -3.56
C CYS A 22 3.63 -24.43 -3.97
N LEU A 23 4.42 -25.18 -3.21
CA LEU A 23 5.77 -25.53 -3.62
C LEU A 23 5.72 -26.46 -4.84
N PRO A 24 6.63 -26.29 -5.82
CA PRO A 24 6.76 -27.24 -6.93
C PRO A 24 7.01 -28.66 -6.42
N THR A 25 6.33 -29.62 -7.03
CA THR A 25 6.50 -31.06 -6.72
C THR A 25 6.78 -31.84 -8.00
N LEU A 26 7.28 -33.08 -7.90
CA LEU A 26 7.54 -33.94 -9.05
C LEU A 26 6.29 -34.19 -9.93
N LYS A 27 5.09 -34.08 -9.34
CA LYS A 27 3.82 -34.23 -10.06
C LYS A 27 3.33 -32.92 -10.68
N CYS A 28 3.73 -31.78 -10.14
CA CYS A 28 3.29 -30.46 -10.58
C CYS A 28 4.46 -29.48 -10.43
N HIS A 29 5.22 -29.33 -11.52
CA HIS A 29 6.39 -28.45 -11.57
C HIS A 29 6.03 -26.95 -11.57
N THR A 30 4.85 -26.60 -12.09
CA THR A 30 4.38 -25.22 -12.22
C THR A 30 3.03 -25.03 -11.53
N PRO A 31 3.00 -24.94 -10.19
CA PRO A 31 1.77 -24.73 -9.44
C PRO A 31 1.18 -23.34 -9.72
N PRO A 32 -0.16 -23.19 -9.68
CA PRO A 32 -0.83 -21.92 -9.95
C PRO A 32 -0.52 -20.85 -8.89
N LEU A 33 -0.49 -19.60 -9.32
CA LEU A 33 -0.29 -18.43 -8.46
C LEU A 33 -1.64 -17.87 -8.01
N TYR A 34 -1.80 -17.69 -6.70
CA TYR A 34 -2.98 -17.07 -6.10
C TYR A 34 -2.65 -15.66 -5.61
N ARG A 35 -3.40 -14.68 -6.11
CA ARG A 35 -3.29 -13.26 -5.70
C ARG A 35 -4.46 -12.88 -4.79
N MET A 36 -4.16 -12.31 -3.63
CA MET A 36 -5.14 -11.79 -2.67
C MET A 36 -4.86 -10.32 -2.34
N ARG A 37 -5.94 -9.55 -2.16
CA ARG A 37 -5.90 -8.20 -1.56
C ARG A 37 -6.24 -8.34 -0.08
N ILE A 38 -5.32 -7.96 0.80
CA ILE A 38 -5.45 -8.16 2.24
C ILE A 38 -5.29 -6.82 2.95
N PHE A 39 -6.26 -6.48 3.78
CA PHE A 39 -6.19 -5.31 4.65
C PHE A 39 -5.66 -5.73 6.02
N ALA A 40 -4.52 -5.17 6.43
CA ALA A 40 -3.85 -5.52 7.68
C ALA A 40 -3.06 -4.32 8.23
N PRO A 41 -2.81 -4.26 9.56
CA PRO A 41 -2.02 -3.18 10.15
C PRO A 41 -0.54 -3.26 9.81
N ASN A 42 -0.01 -4.46 9.50
CA ASN A 42 1.37 -4.65 9.08
C ASN A 42 1.51 -5.91 8.19
N HIS A 43 2.68 -6.04 7.58
CA HIS A 43 3.00 -7.13 6.66
C HIS A 43 2.99 -8.53 7.32
N VAL A 44 3.28 -8.63 8.62
CA VAL A 44 3.25 -9.92 9.36
C VAL A 44 1.83 -10.43 9.49
N VAL A 45 0.91 -9.56 9.90
CA VAL A 45 -0.53 -9.87 9.97
C VAL A 45 -1.06 -10.14 8.56
N ALA A 46 -0.61 -9.41 7.54
CA ALA A 46 -0.99 -9.67 6.15
C ALA A 46 -0.61 -11.10 5.70
N LYS A 47 0.62 -11.56 5.97
CA LYS A 47 1.06 -12.93 5.68
C LYS A 47 0.22 -13.96 6.43
N SER A 48 -0.07 -13.73 7.72
CA SER A 48 -0.91 -14.64 8.51
C SER A 48 -2.32 -14.76 7.92
N ARG A 49 -2.92 -13.63 7.52
CA ARG A 49 -4.24 -13.60 6.89
C ARG A 49 -4.26 -14.25 5.52
N PHE A 50 -3.20 -14.10 4.74
CA PHE A 50 -3.06 -14.81 3.47
C PHE A 50 -3.15 -16.32 3.70
N TRP A 51 -2.39 -16.86 4.64
CA TRP A 51 -2.40 -18.29 4.94
C TRP A 51 -3.74 -18.76 5.51
N TYR A 52 -4.43 -17.93 6.30
CA TYR A 52 -5.78 -18.22 6.78
C TYR A 52 -6.74 -18.43 5.61
N PHE A 53 -6.81 -17.50 4.65
CA PHE A 53 -7.69 -17.65 3.48
C PHE A 53 -7.21 -18.73 2.51
N ALA A 54 -5.90 -18.86 2.29
CA ALA A 54 -5.31 -19.90 1.45
C ALA A 54 -5.62 -21.32 1.98
N SER A 55 -5.73 -21.50 3.29
CA SER A 55 -6.07 -22.79 3.89
C SER A 55 -7.49 -23.26 3.51
N GLN A 56 -8.41 -22.32 3.27
CA GLN A 56 -9.76 -22.62 2.76
C GLN A 56 -9.72 -23.11 1.31
N LEU A 57 -8.67 -22.75 0.56
CA LEU A 57 -8.37 -23.22 -0.79
C LEU A 57 -7.44 -24.45 -0.80
N LYS A 58 -7.33 -25.18 0.33
CA LYS A 58 -6.47 -26.37 0.51
C LYS A 58 -4.96 -26.12 0.37
N MET A 59 -4.51 -24.86 0.40
CA MET A 59 -3.09 -24.51 0.39
C MET A 59 -2.59 -24.21 1.80
N LYS A 60 -1.59 -24.95 2.27
CA LYS A 60 -1.02 -24.79 3.62
C LYS A 60 0.30 -24.03 3.59
N LYS A 61 0.60 -23.32 4.69
CA LYS A 61 1.88 -22.60 4.88
C LYS A 61 3.11 -23.51 4.77
N SER A 62 2.99 -24.77 5.19
CA SER A 62 4.10 -25.74 5.12
C SER A 62 4.36 -26.26 3.71
N SER A 63 3.36 -26.22 2.82
CA SER A 63 3.42 -26.78 1.47
C SER A 63 3.39 -25.69 0.39
N GLY A 64 3.63 -24.43 0.77
CA GLY A 64 3.56 -23.30 -0.14
C GLY A 64 4.43 -22.15 0.32
N GLU A 65 4.61 -21.18 -0.58
CA GLU A 65 5.43 -20.00 -0.37
C GLU A 65 4.68 -18.74 -0.81
N ILE A 66 5.01 -17.61 -0.16
CA ILE A 66 4.58 -16.29 -0.62
C ILE A 66 5.68 -15.79 -1.55
N VAL A 67 5.36 -15.67 -2.83
CA VAL A 67 6.28 -15.22 -3.89
C VAL A 67 6.42 -13.71 -3.87
N PHE A 68 5.32 -13.00 -3.57
CA PHE A 68 5.30 -11.55 -3.62
C PHE A 68 4.41 -10.98 -2.52
N LEU A 69 4.91 -9.95 -1.85
CA LEU A 69 4.16 -9.15 -0.88
C LEU A 69 4.52 -7.70 -1.12
N ARG A 70 3.52 -6.90 -1.51
CA ARG A 70 3.72 -5.46 -1.71
C ARG A 70 2.52 -4.70 -1.17
N SER A 71 2.79 -3.69 -0.35
CA SER A 71 1.79 -2.67 -0.03
C SER A 71 1.74 -1.59 -1.09
N SER A 72 0.64 -0.83 -1.11
CA SER A 72 0.58 0.36 -1.96
C SER A 72 1.60 1.39 -1.45
N PRO A 73 2.57 1.80 -2.31
CA PRO A 73 3.54 2.78 -1.89
C PRO A 73 2.87 4.12 -1.62
N THR A 74 3.39 4.85 -0.65
CA THR A 74 2.89 6.17 -0.30
C THR A 74 3.87 7.20 -0.81
N SER A 75 3.46 8.05 -1.74
CA SER A 75 4.28 9.15 -2.25
C SER A 75 4.02 10.42 -1.43
N GLY A 76 5.07 11.03 -0.90
CA GLY A 76 5.03 12.38 -0.36
C GLY A 76 5.30 13.39 -1.46
N ILE A 77 4.44 14.39 -1.58
CA ILE A 77 4.52 15.43 -2.59
C ILE A 77 4.64 16.77 -1.86
N TRP A 78 5.76 17.45 -2.09
CA TRP A 78 5.94 18.85 -1.72
C TRP A 78 5.58 19.69 -2.93
N LEU A 79 4.62 20.58 -2.74
CA LEU A 79 4.13 21.46 -3.78
C LEU A 79 4.07 22.89 -3.27
N ARG A 80 4.28 23.83 -4.17
CA ARG A 80 3.93 25.22 -3.97
C ARG A 80 2.73 25.50 -4.86
N TYR A 81 1.79 26.30 -4.39
CA TYR A 81 0.74 26.81 -5.26
C TYR A 81 0.52 28.30 -5.05
N ASP A 82 0.13 28.96 -6.13
CA ASP A 82 -0.10 30.40 -6.16
C ASP A 82 -1.49 30.70 -5.57
N SER A 83 -1.54 30.73 -4.24
CA SER A 83 -2.58 31.43 -3.50
C SER A 83 -2.30 32.94 -3.50
N LEU A 84 -3.23 33.74 -2.97
CA LEU A 84 -3.05 35.20 -2.77
C LEU A 84 -1.75 35.57 -2.04
N SER A 85 -1.12 34.64 -1.33
CA SER A 85 0.14 34.83 -0.58
C SER A 85 1.29 33.89 -0.99
N GLY A 86 1.08 32.96 -1.93
CA GLY A 86 2.06 31.94 -2.32
C GLY A 86 2.33 30.92 -1.21
N THR A 87 1.64 29.79 -1.22
CA THR A 87 1.65 28.82 -0.11
C THR A 87 2.39 27.53 -0.46
N ASN A 88 3.30 27.10 0.42
CA ASN A 88 3.91 25.77 0.35
C ASN A 88 3.05 24.74 1.06
N MET A 89 2.90 23.56 0.46
CA MET A 89 2.13 22.46 0.97
C MET A 89 2.88 21.14 0.85
N TYR A 90 2.60 20.25 1.78
CA TYR A 90 3.04 18.87 1.74
C TYR A 90 1.82 17.96 1.86
N ARG A 91 1.67 17.01 0.94
CA ARG A 91 0.59 16.02 0.95
C ARG A 91 1.12 14.62 0.69
N LYS A 92 0.40 13.62 1.20
CA LYS A 92 0.72 12.20 1.01
C LYS A 92 -0.37 11.53 0.20
N TYR A 93 0.03 10.83 -0.85
CA TYR A 93 -0.85 10.10 -1.75
C TYR A 93 -0.49 8.62 -1.78
N ARG A 94 -1.48 7.73 -1.72
CA ARG A 94 -1.28 6.29 -1.89
C ARG A 94 -1.61 5.92 -3.33
N ASP A 95 -0.58 5.56 -4.08
CA ASP A 95 -0.74 5.05 -5.44
C ASP A 95 0.42 4.12 -5.78
N LEU A 96 0.22 3.21 -6.73
CA LEU A 96 1.22 2.26 -7.22
C LEU A 96 2.33 2.94 -8.01
N THR A 97 2.06 4.13 -8.54
CA THR A 97 2.97 4.89 -9.40
C THR A 97 3.07 6.34 -8.93
N THR A 98 4.26 6.92 -9.09
CA THR A 98 4.50 8.34 -8.79
C THR A 98 3.62 9.26 -9.64
N THR A 99 3.43 8.91 -10.92
CA THR A 99 2.57 9.65 -11.85
C THR A 99 1.11 9.64 -11.42
N GLY A 100 0.61 8.49 -10.95
CA GLY A 100 -0.74 8.37 -10.41
C GLY A 100 -0.93 9.22 -9.14
N ALA A 101 0.04 9.18 -8.21
CA ALA A 101 0.03 10.03 -7.03
C ALA A 101 0.05 11.54 -7.38
N VAL A 102 0.85 11.96 -8.36
CA VAL A 102 0.86 13.37 -8.83
C VAL A 102 -0.46 13.74 -9.52
N THR A 103 -1.06 12.82 -10.28
CA THR A 103 -2.36 13.06 -10.92
C THR A 103 -3.47 13.23 -9.88
N GLN A 104 -3.46 12.42 -8.82
CA GLN A 104 -4.36 12.59 -7.68
C GLN A 104 -4.12 13.95 -7.00
N CYS A 105 -2.86 14.35 -6.84
CA CYS A 105 -2.52 15.66 -6.28
C CYS A 105 -3.13 16.82 -7.06
N TYR A 106 -3.03 16.84 -8.39
CA TYR A 106 -3.66 17.89 -9.21
C TYR A 106 -5.19 17.91 -9.06
N ARG A 107 -5.84 16.74 -9.05
CA ARG A 107 -7.29 16.64 -8.87
C ARG A 107 -7.75 17.16 -7.52
N ASP A 108 -7.02 16.80 -6.47
CA ASP A 108 -7.31 17.27 -5.12
C ASP A 108 -7.06 18.78 -4.95
N MET A 109 -6.02 19.32 -5.56
CA MET A 109 -5.79 20.77 -5.48
C MET A 109 -6.91 21.55 -6.20
N GLY A 110 -7.39 21.05 -7.34
CA GLY A 110 -8.57 21.61 -8.00
C GLY A 110 -9.85 21.46 -7.18
N ALA A 111 -10.08 20.30 -6.56
CA ALA A 111 -11.31 20.04 -5.82
C ALA A 111 -11.41 20.78 -4.48
N TRP A 112 -10.29 20.94 -3.76
CA TRP A 112 -10.28 21.47 -2.39
C TRP A 112 -9.89 22.95 -2.31
N HIS A 113 -8.99 23.38 -3.21
CA HIS A 113 -8.42 24.73 -3.19
C HIS A 113 -8.78 25.55 -4.43
N ASP A 114 -9.66 25.02 -5.29
CA ASP A 114 -10.06 25.63 -6.56
C ASP A 114 -8.87 26.14 -7.39
N THR A 115 -7.76 25.39 -7.32
CA THR A 115 -6.49 25.81 -7.91
C THR A 115 -6.29 25.12 -9.26
N GLY A 116 -6.12 25.92 -10.31
CA GLY A 116 -5.81 25.44 -11.65
C GLY A 116 -4.41 24.79 -11.71
N ALA A 117 -4.21 23.84 -12.62
CA ALA A 117 -2.93 23.14 -12.78
C ALA A 117 -1.73 24.07 -13.06
N HIS A 118 -1.97 25.21 -13.71
CA HIS A 118 -0.95 26.22 -14.00
C HIS A 118 -0.43 26.93 -12.76
N SER A 119 -1.23 26.98 -11.68
CA SER A 119 -0.88 27.63 -10.41
C SER A 119 -0.21 26.67 -9.43
N ILE A 120 0.05 25.41 -9.83
CA ILE A 120 0.65 24.38 -8.95
C ILE A 120 2.04 24.05 -9.47
N GLN A 121 3.02 24.12 -8.57
CA GLN A 121 4.41 23.75 -8.81
C GLN A 121 4.78 22.56 -7.93
N ILE A 122 5.06 21.42 -8.53
CA ILE A 122 5.57 20.25 -7.80
C ILE A 122 7.06 20.46 -7.56
N MET A 123 7.46 20.60 -6.30
CA MET A 123 8.85 20.85 -5.91
C MET A 123 9.64 19.57 -5.72
N LYS A 124 9.02 18.57 -5.07
CA LYS A 124 9.65 17.28 -4.78
C LYS A 124 8.60 16.19 -4.69
N VAL A 125 8.95 14.99 -5.16
CA VAL A 125 8.18 13.78 -4.91
C VAL A 125 9.12 12.71 -4.40
N GLU A 126 8.75 12.06 -3.29
CA GLU A 126 9.55 11.01 -2.67
C GLU A 126 8.64 9.86 -2.25
N GLU A 127 9.05 8.62 -2.54
CA GLU A 127 8.37 7.44 -2.02
C GLU A 127 8.72 7.26 -0.54
N ILE A 128 7.71 7.17 0.30
CA ILE A 128 7.83 7.12 1.75
C ILE A 128 7.55 5.69 2.22
N ALA A 129 8.50 5.13 2.95
CA ALA A 129 8.33 3.85 3.62
C ALA A 129 7.24 3.93 4.70
N GLU A 130 6.43 2.88 4.83
CA GLU A 130 5.22 2.84 5.68
C GLU A 130 5.43 3.28 7.14
N HIS A 131 6.63 3.09 7.70
CA HIS A 131 6.95 3.43 9.09
C HIS A 131 7.62 4.82 9.28
N SER A 132 7.88 5.57 8.21
CA SER A 132 8.46 6.91 8.33
C SER A 132 7.38 7.95 8.65
N HIS A 133 6.99 8.03 9.91
CA HIS A 133 6.28 9.19 10.45
C HIS A 133 7.27 10.35 10.60
N LYS A 134 7.46 11.17 9.55
CA LYS A 134 8.08 12.50 9.69
C LYS A 134 7.09 13.46 10.35
N ASN A 135 6.76 13.23 11.62
CA ASN A 135 6.23 14.26 12.51
C ASN A 135 7.35 14.66 13.47
N LYS A 136 8.11 15.68 13.09
CA LYS A 136 8.82 16.62 13.96
C LYS A 136 9.55 17.62 13.07
N LEU A 137 8.86 18.70 12.72
CA LEU A 137 9.54 19.98 12.52
C LEU A 137 9.68 20.54 13.94
N ALA A 138 10.92 20.55 14.43
CA ALA A 138 11.36 21.49 15.46
C ALA A 138 11.64 22.83 14.77
#